data_AF-A0A4Q2SZ28-F1
#
_entry.id   AF-A0A4Q2SZ28-F1
#
_cell.length_a   1.000
_cell.length_b   1.000
_cell.length_c   1.000
_cell.angle_alpha   90.00
_cell.angle_beta   90.00
_cell.angle_gamma   90.00
#
_symmetry.space_group_name_H-M   'P 1'
#
loop_
_entity.id
_entity.type
_entity.pdbx_description
1 polymer ?
#
loop_
_entity_poly.entity_id
_entity_poly.type
_entity_poly.pdbx_seq_one_letter_code
_entity_poly.pdbx_strand_id
1 'polypeptide(L)'
;MGIVSSDGNNIHFEGEFGETDLQVAIAAIHNTLKSDQYRSIALDFAHVTKVMAPNIIPLCAHVRQLLHRGFDTFLTLPTEVKLARLFKNTGWAHLIDPIQFPEVAPARGNHSPALIYNTPDEQYAAVSRTIDIILGSSKGLNRGNLSALEWAINEITDNVLNHADSEIGGILQVTTRRDGTVVEVVVCDVGSGIPRTLRSAHREISSDLDALEHAIQEGVTRNSQTNQGNGLFGSSRIAELSGGQFRIHSGYATLKLDKSKGLHIRKNTVPFKGTLIACSINCEDSKILEQALYFRGKKYTPSYTYYDRIDDEETIDFVMRNETFSYGNRENAKPIRNRIYNILKNTNALVRVDMQDVEIVSSSFADEVFGKLSSEIGHDNFSRRVRIVQSNSTVAGLIARAIEQRKALDSNEAQASS
;
A
#
# COMPACT_ATOMS: atom_id res chain seq x y z
N MET A 1 -20.43 9.98 -12.49
CA MET A 1 -19.40 9.57 -13.48
C MET A 1 -18.61 10.81 -13.83
N GLY A 2 -17.30 10.67 -13.98
CA GLY A 2 -16.47 11.78 -14.44
C GLY A 2 -16.67 12.05 -15.92
N ILE A 3 -16.02 13.11 -16.39
CA ILE A 3 -15.90 13.47 -17.80
C ILE A 3 -14.41 13.56 -18.10
N VAL A 4 -14.01 12.95 -19.22
CA VAL A 4 -12.66 13.08 -19.77
C VAL A 4 -12.80 13.65 -21.18
N SER A 5 -12.15 14.79 -21.42
CA SER A 5 -12.13 15.46 -22.72
C SER A 5 -10.70 15.86 -23.08
N SER A 6 -10.47 16.17 -24.35
CA SER A 6 -9.16 16.56 -24.86
C SER A 6 -9.27 17.81 -25.73
N ASP A 7 -8.38 18.77 -25.51
CA ASP A 7 -8.15 19.93 -26.38
C ASP A 7 -6.67 19.98 -26.75
N GLY A 8 -6.35 19.65 -28.00
CA GLY A 8 -4.96 19.44 -28.43
C GLY A 8 -4.23 18.39 -27.60
N ASN A 9 -3.21 18.81 -26.86
CA ASN A 9 -2.45 17.97 -25.94
C ASN A 9 -2.80 18.14 -24.46
N ASN A 10 -3.91 18.82 -24.16
CA ASN A 10 -4.43 18.94 -22.83
C ASN A 10 -5.59 17.96 -22.63
N ILE A 11 -5.47 17.08 -21.63
CA ILE A 11 -6.51 16.13 -21.24
C ILE A 11 -7.15 16.64 -19.96
N HIS A 12 -8.44 16.98 -20.02
CA HIS A 12 -9.19 17.52 -18.90
C HIS A 12 -9.99 16.43 -18.20
N PHE A 13 -9.94 16.45 -16.87
CA PHE A 13 -10.67 15.54 -16.00
C PHE A 13 -11.63 16.32 -15.10
N GLU A 14 -12.91 15.97 -15.14
CA GLU A 14 -13.96 16.59 -14.33
C GLU A 14 -14.75 15.53 -13.55
N GLY A 15 -15.10 15.83 -12.29
CA GLY A 15 -15.91 14.94 -11.45
C GLY A 15 -15.10 13.80 -10.79
N GLU A 16 -15.70 12.62 -10.63
CA GLU A 16 -15.02 11.46 -10.04
C GLU A 16 -14.18 10.74 -11.11
N PHE A 17 -12.89 10.54 -10.84
CA PHE A 17 -12.00 9.77 -11.71
C PHE A 17 -12.09 8.26 -11.37
N GLY A 18 -12.95 7.58 -12.11
CA GLY A 18 -13.27 6.17 -11.99
C GLY A 18 -12.55 5.26 -12.99
N GLU A 19 -12.95 4.00 -12.99
CA GLU A 19 -12.39 2.98 -13.89
C GLU A 19 -12.75 3.21 -15.36
N THR A 20 -13.96 3.70 -15.65
CA THR A 20 -14.36 4.07 -17.02
C THR A 20 -13.58 5.27 -17.52
N ASP A 21 -13.34 6.24 -16.65
CA ASP A 21 -12.60 7.47 -16.97
C ASP A 21 -11.14 7.17 -17.30
N LEU A 22 -10.52 6.19 -16.61
CA LEU A 22 -9.18 5.68 -16.96
C LEU A 22 -9.11 5.17 -18.40
N GLN A 23 -10.12 4.41 -18.86
CA GLN A 23 -10.12 3.89 -20.24
C GLN A 23 -10.21 5.02 -21.26
N VAL A 24 -11.07 6.00 -21.00
CA VAL A 24 -11.20 7.19 -21.86
C VAL A 24 -9.90 8.00 -21.85
N ALA A 25 -9.26 8.15 -20.69
CA ALA A 25 -7.99 8.84 -20.55
C ALA A 25 -6.88 8.19 -21.38
N ILE A 26 -6.70 6.88 -21.26
CA ILE A 26 -5.67 6.13 -22.03
C ILE A 26 -5.92 6.27 -23.54
N ALA A 27 -7.19 6.18 -23.97
CA ALA A 27 -7.53 6.36 -25.38
C ALA A 27 -7.25 7.79 -25.86
N ALA A 28 -7.59 8.81 -25.07
CA ALA A 28 -7.32 10.20 -25.40
C ALA A 28 -5.82 10.48 -25.51
N ILE A 29 -5.03 10.04 -24.53
CA ILE A 29 -3.56 10.12 -24.53
C ILE A 29 -2.98 9.46 -25.78
N HIS A 30 -3.41 8.24 -26.10
CA HIS A 30 -2.94 7.53 -27.28
C HIS A 30 -3.25 8.28 -28.58
N ASN A 31 -4.47 8.79 -28.72
CA ASN A 31 -4.90 9.52 -29.91
C ASN A 31 -4.14 10.84 -30.08
N THR A 32 -3.94 11.59 -28.98
CA THR A 32 -3.15 12.83 -28.97
C THR A 32 -1.71 12.59 -29.43
N LEU A 33 -1.07 11.51 -28.97
CA LEU A 33 0.34 11.24 -29.27
C LEU A 33 0.57 10.52 -30.61
N LYS A 34 -0.49 10.00 -31.24
CA LYS A 34 -0.40 9.26 -32.52
C LYS A 34 -0.05 10.15 -33.72
N SER A 35 -0.41 11.44 -33.69
CA SER A 35 -0.22 12.34 -34.84
C SER A 35 1.22 12.84 -35.01
N ASP A 36 2.17 12.42 -34.16
CA ASP A 36 3.55 12.95 -34.01
C ASP A 36 3.62 14.48 -33.79
N GLN A 37 2.48 15.15 -33.69
CA GLN A 37 2.35 16.60 -33.54
C GLN A 37 2.76 17.07 -32.15
N TYR A 38 2.60 16.21 -31.14
CA TYR A 38 2.82 16.54 -29.74
C TYR A 38 3.90 15.65 -29.13
N ARG A 39 4.89 16.28 -28.49
CA ARG A 39 5.92 15.63 -27.67
C ARG A 39 5.68 15.76 -26.17
N SER A 40 4.57 16.38 -25.81
CA SER A 40 4.19 16.63 -24.43
C SER A 40 2.70 16.45 -24.22
N ILE A 41 2.29 16.10 -23.01
CA ILE A 41 0.89 16.01 -22.63
C ILE A 41 0.62 16.70 -21.29
N ALA A 42 -0.44 17.51 -21.23
CA ALA A 42 -0.91 18.13 -20.01
C ALA A 42 -2.10 17.32 -19.47
N LEU A 43 -2.07 16.97 -18.20
CA LEU A 43 -3.15 16.28 -17.50
C LEU A 43 -3.77 17.24 -16.48
N ASP A 44 -4.97 17.70 -16.77
CA ASP A 44 -5.66 18.73 -15.99
C ASP A 44 -6.70 18.13 -15.04
N PHE A 45 -6.32 18.02 -13.76
CA PHE A 45 -7.18 17.52 -12.68
C PHE A 45 -7.91 18.62 -11.91
N ALA A 46 -7.90 19.88 -12.37
CA ALA A 46 -8.43 21.03 -11.63
C ALA A 46 -9.87 20.82 -11.11
N HIS A 47 -10.71 20.14 -11.89
CA HIS A 47 -12.13 19.91 -11.61
C HIS A 47 -12.45 18.48 -11.15
N VAL A 48 -11.44 17.67 -10.80
CA VAL A 48 -11.66 16.36 -10.20
C VAL A 48 -12.09 16.52 -8.75
N THR A 49 -13.17 15.83 -8.38
CA THR A 49 -13.78 15.89 -7.05
C THR A 49 -13.43 14.66 -6.21
N LYS A 50 -13.02 13.56 -6.83
CA LYS A 50 -12.65 12.32 -6.15
C LYS A 50 -11.76 11.44 -7.02
N VAL A 51 -10.74 10.85 -6.40
CA VAL A 51 -9.89 9.84 -7.02
C VAL A 51 -9.43 8.81 -5.98
N MET A 52 -9.14 7.59 -6.42
CA MET A 52 -8.63 6.50 -5.58
C MET A 52 -7.42 5.83 -6.23
N ALA A 53 -6.55 5.24 -5.41
CA ALA A 53 -5.32 4.58 -5.86
C ALA A 53 -5.53 3.57 -6.99
N PRO A 54 -6.54 2.65 -6.95
CA PRO A 54 -6.76 1.68 -8.03
C PRO A 54 -7.13 2.29 -9.40
N ASN A 55 -7.48 3.57 -9.46
CA ASN A 55 -7.83 4.26 -10.71
C ASN A 55 -6.68 5.13 -11.21
N ILE A 56 -5.98 5.84 -10.33
CA ILE A 56 -4.90 6.76 -10.72
C ILE A 56 -3.55 6.07 -10.91
N ILE A 57 -3.25 5.01 -10.17
CA ILE A 57 -1.96 4.31 -10.30
C ILE A 57 -1.74 3.74 -11.72
N PRO A 58 -2.74 3.13 -12.39
CA PRO A 58 -2.61 2.74 -13.80
C PRO A 58 -2.30 3.92 -14.73
N LEU A 59 -2.92 5.09 -14.49
CA LEU A 59 -2.62 6.30 -15.25
C LEU A 59 -1.18 6.75 -14.99
N CYS A 60 -0.75 6.78 -13.73
CA CYS A 60 0.63 7.08 -13.36
C CYS A 60 1.61 6.12 -14.07
N ALA A 61 1.34 4.81 -14.06
CA ALA A 61 2.18 3.82 -14.73
C ALA A 61 2.29 4.11 -16.24
N HIS A 62 1.17 4.43 -16.90
CA HIS A 62 1.18 4.83 -18.30
C HIS A 62 1.99 6.11 -18.55
N VAL A 63 1.83 7.13 -17.69
CA VAL A 63 2.61 8.37 -17.76
C VAL A 63 4.11 8.11 -17.55
N ARG A 64 4.50 7.24 -16.61
CA ARG A 64 5.91 6.84 -16.43
C ARG A 64 6.48 6.18 -17.68
N GLN A 65 5.69 5.39 -18.39
CA GLN A 65 6.09 4.82 -19.68
C GLN A 65 6.26 5.90 -20.76
N LEU A 66 5.42 6.94 -20.78
CA LEU A 66 5.59 8.07 -21.71
C LEU A 66 6.89 8.84 -21.41
N LEU A 67 7.15 9.15 -20.14
CA LEU A 67 8.38 9.78 -19.68
C LEU A 67 9.62 8.95 -20.07
N HIS A 68 9.58 7.63 -19.86
CA HIS A 68 10.66 6.71 -20.25
C HIS A 68 10.94 6.76 -21.77
N ARG A 69 9.90 7.00 -22.58
CA ARG A 69 10.01 7.14 -24.04
C ARG A 69 10.35 8.56 -24.51
N GLY A 70 10.62 9.48 -23.59
CA GLY A 70 11.06 10.85 -23.90
C GLY A 70 9.93 11.83 -24.23
N PHE A 71 8.70 11.56 -23.78
CA PHE A 71 7.63 12.57 -23.80
C PHE A 71 7.63 13.37 -22.50
N ASP A 72 7.28 14.64 -22.56
CA ASP A 72 7.09 15.48 -21.38
C ASP A 72 5.65 15.38 -20.87
N THR A 73 5.47 15.42 -19.55
CA THR A 73 4.14 15.39 -18.92
C THR A 73 4.01 16.51 -17.90
N PHE A 74 2.85 17.17 -17.90
CA PHE A 74 2.54 18.28 -17.01
C PHE A 74 1.27 18.01 -16.21
N LEU A 75 1.24 18.39 -14.94
CA LEU A 75 0.09 18.18 -14.07
C LEU A 75 -0.51 19.50 -13.57
N THR A 76 -1.79 19.72 -13.85
CA THR A 76 -2.60 20.67 -13.08
C THR A 76 -3.27 19.94 -11.94
N LEU A 77 -2.95 20.33 -10.70
CA LEU A 77 -3.55 19.73 -9.51
C LEU A 77 -5.04 20.07 -9.36
N PRO A 78 -5.81 19.23 -8.64
CA PRO A 78 -7.15 19.59 -8.22
C PRO A 78 -7.22 20.93 -7.48
N THR A 79 -8.28 21.69 -7.72
CA THR A 79 -8.54 22.95 -7.01
C THR A 79 -8.92 22.72 -5.54
N GLU A 80 -9.49 21.56 -5.21
CA GLU A 80 -9.81 21.19 -3.83
C GLU A 80 -8.52 20.87 -3.04
N VAL A 81 -8.31 21.61 -1.95
CA VAL A 81 -7.04 21.62 -1.21
C VAL A 81 -6.69 20.25 -0.62
N LYS A 82 -7.65 19.48 -0.11
CA LYS A 82 -7.37 18.16 0.47
C LYS A 82 -6.95 17.16 -0.62
N LEU A 83 -7.58 17.20 -1.78
CA LEU A 83 -7.26 16.36 -2.92
C LEU A 83 -5.91 16.74 -3.54
N ALA A 84 -5.61 18.02 -3.67
CA ALA A 84 -4.28 18.49 -4.08
C ALA A 84 -3.20 18.00 -3.11
N ARG A 85 -3.45 18.04 -1.80
CA ARG A 85 -2.54 17.46 -0.79
C ARG A 85 -2.44 15.94 -0.91
N LEU A 86 -3.53 15.24 -1.22
CA LEU A 86 -3.51 13.81 -1.46
C LEU A 86 -2.54 13.48 -2.60
N PHE A 87 -2.68 14.12 -3.77
CA PHE A 87 -1.79 13.94 -4.93
C PHE A 87 -0.31 14.13 -4.57
N LYS A 88 -0.01 15.16 -3.78
CA LYS A 88 1.37 15.43 -3.33
C LYS A 88 1.86 14.37 -2.35
N ASN A 89 1.07 14.03 -1.32
CA ASN A 89 1.51 13.16 -0.23
C ASN A 89 1.56 11.68 -0.63
N THR A 90 0.78 11.26 -1.62
CA THR A 90 0.82 9.89 -2.17
C THR A 90 1.83 9.74 -3.31
N GLY A 91 2.51 10.82 -3.70
CA GLY A 91 3.48 10.80 -4.80
C GLY A 91 2.87 10.74 -6.20
N TRP A 92 1.54 10.74 -6.34
CA TRP A 92 0.91 10.76 -7.67
C TRP A 92 1.33 11.99 -8.48
N ALA A 93 1.49 13.14 -7.82
CA ALA A 93 1.96 14.36 -8.47
C ALA A 93 3.36 14.19 -9.09
N HIS A 94 4.29 13.60 -8.34
CA HIS A 94 5.64 13.30 -8.81
C HIS A 94 5.66 12.25 -9.93
N LEU A 95 4.81 11.21 -9.82
CA LEU A 95 4.72 10.18 -10.85
C LEU A 95 4.22 10.75 -12.18
N ILE A 96 3.35 11.78 -12.13
CA ILE A 96 2.79 12.41 -13.32
C ILE A 96 3.69 13.54 -13.86
N ASP A 97 4.24 14.38 -13.00
CA ASP A 97 5.08 15.52 -13.39
C ASP A 97 6.27 15.64 -12.42
N PRO A 98 7.35 14.89 -12.68
CA PRO A 98 8.52 14.86 -11.79
C PRO A 98 9.36 16.14 -11.87
N ILE A 99 9.15 16.99 -12.89
CA ILE A 99 9.87 18.26 -13.06
C ILE A 99 9.31 19.28 -12.08
N GLN A 100 7.98 19.39 -12.01
CA GLN A 100 7.31 20.33 -11.13
C GLN A 100 7.23 19.82 -9.68
N PHE A 101 7.04 18.51 -9.49
CA PHE A 101 6.84 17.92 -8.17
C PHE A 101 7.99 17.00 -7.79
N PRO A 102 8.77 17.33 -6.74
CA PRO A 102 9.86 16.47 -6.29
C PRO A 102 9.32 15.15 -5.73
N GLU A 103 10.18 14.15 -5.68
CA GLU A 103 9.86 12.88 -5.07
C GLU A 103 9.44 13.09 -3.61
N VAL A 104 8.40 12.37 -3.20
CA VAL A 104 7.92 12.43 -1.83
C VAL A 104 8.93 11.71 -0.97
N ALA A 105 9.53 12.42 0.00
CA ALA A 105 10.32 11.77 1.03
C ALA A 105 9.52 10.60 1.63
N PRO A 106 10.19 9.50 2.04
CA PRO A 106 9.51 8.31 2.57
C PRO A 106 8.42 8.74 3.55
N ALA A 107 7.16 8.42 3.25
CA ALA A 107 6.07 9.01 4.02
C ALA A 107 6.20 8.61 5.48
N ARG A 108 6.21 9.62 6.32
CA ARG A 108 6.20 9.49 7.77
C ARG A 108 4.77 9.73 8.24
N GLY A 109 3.94 8.68 8.24
CA GLY A 109 2.52 8.78 8.63
C GLY A 109 1.57 7.86 7.84
N ASN A 110 0.27 8.18 7.84
CA ASN A 110 -0.81 7.32 7.30
C ASN A 110 -0.93 7.26 5.76
N HIS A 111 -0.22 8.09 5.01
CA HIS A 111 -0.32 8.10 3.54
C HIS A 111 0.83 7.30 2.96
N SER A 112 0.55 6.25 2.21
CA SER A 112 1.59 5.51 1.49
C SER A 112 1.90 6.22 0.17
N PRO A 113 3.15 6.66 -0.04
CA PRO A 113 3.58 7.13 -1.33
C PRO A 113 3.61 5.93 -2.26
N ALA A 114 3.24 6.14 -3.51
CA ALA A 114 3.41 5.13 -4.54
C ALA A 114 4.91 4.93 -4.80
N LEU A 115 5.39 3.70 -4.64
CA LEU A 115 6.80 3.32 -4.72
C LEU A 115 7.05 2.62 -6.07
N ILE A 116 8.04 3.09 -6.81
CA ILE A 116 8.55 2.39 -8.01
C ILE A 116 9.60 1.37 -7.57
N TYR A 117 9.61 0.19 -8.20
CA TYR A 117 10.65 -0.82 -8.03
C TYR A 117 10.95 -1.55 -9.35
N ASN A 118 12.22 -1.77 -9.64
CA ASN A 118 12.73 -2.40 -10.86
C ASN A 118 13.64 -3.59 -10.57
N THR A 119 14.15 -3.70 -9.35
CA THR A 119 15.09 -4.75 -8.92
C THR A 119 14.55 -5.50 -7.70
N PRO A 120 15.05 -6.71 -7.42
CA PRO A 120 14.70 -7.44 -6.19
C PRO A 120 14.97 -6.62 -4.91
N ASP A 121 16.06 -5.87 -4.85
CA ASP A 121 16.40 -5.05 -3.68
C ASP A 121 15.42 -3.88 -3.50
N GLU A 122 15.04 -3.21 -4.59
CA GLU A 122 14.03 -2.16 -4.58
C GLU A 122 12.65 -2.70 -4.19
N GLN A 123 12.31 -3.90 -4.68
CA GLN A 123 11.07 -4.59 -4.33
C GLN A 123 11.04 -4.94 -2.84
N TYR A 124 12.10 -5.53 -2.31
CA TYR A 124 12.22 -5.81 -0.87
C TYR A 124 12.07 -4.52 -0.03
N ALA A 125 12.71 -3.43 -0.43
CA ALA A 125 12.61 -2.14 0.25
C ALA A 125 11.18 -1.55 0.17
N ALA A 126 10.49 -1.72 -0.96
CA ALA A 126 9.11 -1.26 -1.15
C ALA A 126 8.11 -2.07 -0.31
N VAL A 127 8.28 -3.40 -0.27
CA VAL A 127 7.47 -4.29 0.58
C VAL A 127 7.69 -3.97 2.05
N SER A 128 8.94 -3.87 2.50
CA SER A 128 9.28 -3.56 3.89
C SER A 128 8.66 -2.24 4.35
N ARG A 129 8.77 -1.18 3.53
CA ARG A 129 8.09 0.11 3.81
C ARG A 129 6.59 -0.02 3.89
N THR A 130 5.99 -0.82 3.02
CA THR A 130 4.54 -1.04 3.02
C THR A 130 4.09 -1.73 4.30
N ILE A 131 4.85 -2.72 4.79
CA ILE A 131 4.60 -3.38 6.06
C ILE A 131 4.68 -2.39 7.23
N ASP A 132 5.68 -1.50 7.24
CA ASP A 132 5.80 -0.46 8.27
C ASP A 132 4.60 0.49 8.30
N ILE A 133 4.12 0.91 7.12
CA ILE A 133 2.94 1.77 6.99
C ILE A 133 1.69 1.05 7.50
N ILE A 134 1.50 -0.23 7.14
CA ILE A 134 0.39 -1.06 7.62
C ILE A 134 0.44 -1.15 9.16
N LEU A 135 1.60 -1.45 9.73
CA LEU A 135 1.78 -1.55 11.18
C LEU A 135 1.50 -0.22 11.90
N GLY A 136 1.78 0.93 11.27
CA GLY A 136 1.47 2.23 11.85
C GLY A 136 -0.01 2.63 11.71
N SER A 137 -0.65 2.26 10.61
CA SER A 137 -2.01 2.69 10.31
C SER A 137 -3.09 1.74 10.83
N SER A 138 -2.74 0.49 11.17
CA SER A 138 -3.65 -0.52 11.72
C SER A 138 -3.38 -0.78 13.21
N LYS A 139 -4.44 -0.93 14.01
CA LYS A 139 -4.33 -1.32 15.43
C LYS A 139 -4.67 -2.78 15.63
N GLY A 140 -3.79 -3.52 16.30
CA GLY A 140 -4.09 -4.88 16.77
C GLY A 140 -3.97 -5.98 15.70
N LEU A 141 -3.21 -5.74 14.64
CA LEU A 141 -2.86 -6.79 13.68
C LEU A 141 -2.12 -7.91 14.41
N ASN A 142 -2.59 -9.16 14.26
CA ASN A 142 -1.83 -10.31 14.76
C ASN A 142 -0.84 -10.83 13.71
N ARG A 143 0.03 -11.76 14.11
CA ARG A 143 0.99 -12.43 13.23
C ARG A 143 0.35 -13.02 11.98
N GLY A 144 -0.79 -13.71 12.10
CA GLY A 144 -1.48 -14.32 10.97
C GLY A 144 -1.96 -13.30 9.95
N ASN A 145 -2.51 -12.17 10.38
CA ASN A 145 -2.95 -11.12 9.47
C ASN A 145 -1.76 -10.52 8.70
N LEU A 146 -0.69 -10.17 9.42
CA LEU A 146 0.48 -9.56 8.79
C LEU A 146 1.17 -10.54 7.83
N SER A 147 1.27 -11.81 8.20
CA SER A 147 1.91 -12.84 7.35
C SER A 147 1.16 -13.03 6.03
N ALA A 148 -0.18 -13.02 6.07
CA ALA A 148 -0.99 -13.13 4.85
C ALA A 148 -0.88 -11.87 3.98
N LEU A 149 -0.85 -10.68 4.59
CA LEU A 149 -0.62 -9.42 3.89
C LEU A 149 0.76 -9.39 3.23
N GLU A 150 1.81 -9.68 4.00
CA GLU A 150 3.19 -9.72 3.53
C GLU A 150 3.36 -10.73 2.39
N TRP A 151 2.79 -11.93 2.52
CA TRP A 151 2.81 -12.93 1.46
C TRP A 151 2.11 -12.42 0.18
N ALA A 152 0.88 -11.89 0.29
CA ALA A 152 0.14 -11.40 -0.87
C ALA A 152 0.88 -10.24 -1.57
N ILE A 153 1.44 -9.29 -0.81
CA ILE A 153 2.20 -8.17 -1.36
C ILE A 153 3.47 -8.69 -2.06
N ASN A 154 4.21 -9.61 -1.45
CA ASN A 154 5.41 -10.21 -2.07
C ASN A 154 5.05 -10.93 -3.38
N GLU A 155 4.04 -11.79 -3.38
CA GLU A 155 3.62 -12.54 -4.58
C GLU A 155 3.17 -11.61 -5.71
N ILE A 156 2.36 -10.59 -5.40
CA ILE A 156 1.87 -9.65 -6.42
C ILE A 156 3.03 -8.81 -6.98
N THR A 157 3.97 -8.37 -6.15
CA THR A 157 5.10 -7.55 -6.61
C THR A 157 6.16 -8.36 -7.34
N ASP A 158 6.45 -9.59 -6.89
CA ASP A 158 7.39 -10.50 -7.54
C ASP A 158 6.91 -10.93 -8.94
N ASN A 159 5.60 -11.07 -9.13
CA ASN A 159 5.00 -11.30 -10.45
C ASN A 159 5.39 -10.21 -11.46
N VAL A 160 5.57 -8.95 -11.04
CA VAL A 160 6.00 -7.89 -11.95
C VAL A 160 7.41 -8.15 -12.43
N LEU A 161 8.36 -8.41 -11.52
CA LEU A 161 9.75 -8.64 -11.87
C LEU A 161 9.94 -9.89 -12.74
N ASN A 162 9.20 -10.96 -12.45
CA ASN A 162 9.37 -12.24 -13.13
C ASN A 162 8.59 -12.37 -14.44
N HIS A 163 7.50 -11.61 -14.62
CA HIS A 163 6.55 -11.87 -15.70
C HIS A 163 6.11 -10.64 -16.51
N ALA A 164 6.30 -9.41 -16.01
CA ALA A 164 5.80 -8.24 -16.71
C ALA A 164 6.66 -7.88 -17.93
N ASP A 165 7.99 -7.94 -17.83
CA ASP A 165 8.90 -7.34 -18.84
C ASP A 165 8.55 -5.85 -19.05
N SER A 166 8.53 -5.10 -17.94
CA SER A 166 8.08 -3.70 -17.84
C SER A 166 9.26 -2.74 -17.88
N GLU A 167 9.22 -1.74 -18.77
CA GLU A 167 10.28 -0.72 -18.93
C GLU A 167 10.39 0.26 -17.75
N ILE A 168 9.39 0.26 -16.85
CA ILE A 168 9.36 1.10 -15.63
C ILE A 168 9.35 0.28 -14.34
N GLY A 169 9.51 -1.05 -14.44
CA GLY A 169 9.27 -1.96 -13.32
C GLY A 169 7.80 -1.95 -12.87
N GLY A 170 7.58 -1.98 -11.56
CA GLY A 170 6.26 -1.92 -10.94
C GLY A 170 6.07 -0.70 -10.05
N ILE A 171 4.81 -0.29 -9.89
CA ILE A 171 4.38 0.72 -8.92
C ILE A 171 3.56 0.02 -7.83
N LEU A 172 3.99 0.11 -6.57
CA LEU A 172 3.29 -0.39 -5.39
C LEU A 172 2.74 0.78 -4.57
N GLN A 173 1.47 0.71 -4.18
CA GLN A 173 0.90 1.62 -3.20
C GLN A 173 0.00 0.87 -2.22
N VAL A 174 0.04 1.26 -0.95
CA VAL A 174 -0.91 0.77 0.05
C VAL A 174 -1.82 1.87 0.57
N THR A 175 -3.07 1.56 0.89
CA THR A 175 -3.97 2.51 1.54
C THR A 175 -4.74 1.78 2.61
N THR A 176 -4.78 2.34 3.81
CA THR A 176 -5.63 1.82 4.88
C THR A 176 -6.89 2.65 5.01
N ARG A 177 -8.02 1.97 5.21
CA ARG A 177 -9.35 2.57 5.36
C ARG A 177 -10.09 1.92 6.52
N ARG A 178 -11.16 2.57 7.00
CA ARG A 178 -11.90 2.17 8.22
C ARG A 178 -10.98 2.03 9.44
N ASP A 179 -10.25 3.11 9.75
CA ASP A 179 -9.33 3.18 10.89
C ASP A 179 -8.29 2.07 10.95
N GLY A 180 -7.78 1.66 9.78
CA GLY A 180 -6.71 0.67 9.67
C GLY A 180 -7.19 -0.77 9.53
N THR A 181 -8.49 -1.02 9.63
CA THR A 181 -9.03 -2.39 9.57
C THR A 181 -9.00 -2.97 8.16
N VAL A 182 -9.09 -2.15 7.12
CA VAL A 182 -9.01 -2.63 5.72
C VAL A 182 -7.76 -2.07 5.06
N VAL A 183 -6.90 -2.96 4.57
CA VAL A 183 -5.68 -2.65 3.81
C VAL A 183 -5.97 -2.87 2.33
N GLU A 184 -5.76 -1.86 1.49
CA GLU A 184 -5.85 -1.92 0.03
C GLU A 184 -4.44 -1.80 -0.57
N VAL A 185 -4.01 -2.86 -1.23
CA VAL A 185 -2.74 -2.96 -1.96
C VAL A 185 -3.03 -2.76 -3.44
N VAL A 186 -2.30 -1.86 -4.09
CA VAL A 186 -2.36 -1.62 -5.53
C VAL A 186 -0.98 -1.84 -6.11
N VAL A 187 -0.87 -2.74 -7.08
CA VAL A 187 0.35 -2.97 -7.85
C VAL A 187 0.02 -2.81 -9.32
N CYS A 188 0.85 -2.05 -10.04
CA CYS A 188 0.65 -1.84 -11.46
C CYS A 188 1.97 -1.82 -12.23
N ASP A 189 1.98 -2.44 -13.40
CA ASP A 189 3.05 -2.40 -14.39
C ASP A 189 2.51 -2.00 -15.78
N VAL A 190 3.42 -1.72 -16.71
CA VAL A 190 3.11 -1.44 -18.14
C VAL A 190 3.74 -2.44 -19.10
N GLY A 191 3.93 -3.66 -18.63
CA GLY A 191 4.57 -4.75 -19.35
C GLY A 191 3.64 -5.51 -20.30
N SER A 192 3.92 -6.80 -20.48
CA SER A 192 3.25 -7.71 -21.41
C SER A 192 1.79 -7.99 -21.07
N GLY A 193 1.42 -7.88 -19.79
CA GLY A 193 0.08 -8.20 -19.29
C GLY A 193 -0.18 -9.70 -19.15
N ILE A 194 -1.09 -10.04 -18.23
CA ILE A 194 -1.49 -11.42 -17.94
C ILE A 194 -1.92 -12.20 -19.20
N PRO A 195 -2.78 -11.66 -20.10
CA PRO A 195 -3.24 -12.42 -21.25
C PRO A 195 -2.11 -12.86 -22.20
N ARG A 196 -1.14 -11.99 -22.47
CA ARG A 196 0.02 -12.33 -23.32
C ARG A 196 0.91 -13.36 -22.63
N THR A 197 1.20 -13.14 -21.35
CA THR A 197 2.08 -14.00 -20.56
C THR A 197 1.52 -15.41 -20.42
N LEU A 198 0.23 -15.57 -20.10
CA LEU A 198 -0.38 -16.89 -19.94
C LEU A 198 -0.55 -17.63 -21.27
N ARG A 199 -0.98 -16.96 -22.35
CA ARG A 199 -1.10 -17.59 -23.68
C ARG A 199 0.22 -18.13 -24.24
N SER A 200 1.36 -17.63 -23.75
CA SER A 200 2.67 -18.16 -24.13
C SER A 200 2.94 -19.58 -23.61
N ALA A 201 2.26 -19.96 -22.51
CA ALA A 201 2.42 -21.26 -21.85
C ALA A 201 1.18 -22.15 -21.96
N HIS A 202 -0.02 -21.55 -22.05
CA HIS A 202 -1.33 -22.21 -22.04
C HIS A 202 -2.08 -21.87 -23.33
N ARG A 203 -1.96 -22.74 -24.34
CA ARG A 203 -2.47 -22.49 -25.71
C ARG A 203 -3.99 -22.54 -25.81
N GLU A 204 -4.65 -23.15 -24.83
CA GLU A 204 -6.10 -23.26 -24.71
C GLU A 204 -6.77 -21.93 -24.32
N ILE A 205 -6.02 -20.98 -23.76
CA ILE A 205 -6.55 -19.67 -23.36
C ILE A 205 -6.82 -18.85 -24.63
N SER A 206 -8.10 -18.67 -24.96
CA SER A 206 -8.53 -18.11 -26.24
C SER A 206 -8.84 -16.61 -26.19
N SER A 207 -9.15 -16.08 -25.00
CA SER A 207 -9.55 -14.69 -24.82
C SER A 207 -8.84 -14.04 -23.63
N ASP A 208 -8.87 -12.70 -23.56
CA ASP A 208 -8.36 -11.96 -22.40
C ASP A 208 -9.21 -12.20 -21.15
N LEU A 209 -10.52 -12.47 -21.31
CA LEU A 209 -11.41 -12.80 -20.20
C LEU A 209 -11.02 -14.17 -19.62
N ASP A 210 -10.85 -15.16 -20.50
CA ASP A 210 -10.40 -16.51 -20.14
C ASP A 210 -9.05 -16.42 -19.41
N ALA A 211 -8.14 -15.60 -19.91
CA ALA A 211 -6.82 -15.44 -19.30
C ALA A 211 -6.91 -14.92 -17.86
N LEU A 212 -7.76 -13.93 -17.60
CA LEU A 212 -7.93 -13.40 -16.23
C LEU A 212 -8.62 -14.41 -15.32
N GLU A 213 -9.59 -15.17 -15.83
CA GLU A 213 -10.23 -16.24 -15.07
C GLU A 213 -9.23 -17.34 -14.68
N HIS A 214 -8.39 -17.78 -15.63
CA HIS A 214 -7.35 -18.77 -15.37
C HIS A 214 -6.28 -18.23 -14.42
N ALA A 215 -5.93 -16.93 -14.47
CA ALA A 215 -4.90 -16.34 -13.62
C ALA A 215 -5.19 -16.45 -12.11
N ILE A 216 -6.46 -16.60 -11.72
CA ILE A 216 -6.85 -16.79 -10.32
C ILE A 216 -7.18 -18.24 -10.00
N GLN A 217 -6.89 -19.21 -10.88
CA GLN A 217 -7.05 -20.63 -10.58
C GLN A 217 -5.77 -21.20 -9.94
N GLU A 218 -5.96 -22.16 -9.05
CA GLU A 218 -4.84 -22.80 -8.36
C GLU A 218 -3.92 -23.54 -9.34
N GLY A 219 -2.60 -23.32 -9.21
CA GLY A 219 -1.60 -23.99 -10.04
C GLY A 219 -1.33 -23.33 -11.39
N VAL A 220 -1.99 -22.21 -11.71
CA VAL A 220 -1.81 -21.52 -12.99
C VAL A 220 -0.63 -20.56 -12.93
N THR A 221 0.36 -20.78 -13.81
CA THR A 221 1.54 -19.90 -13.99
C THR A 221 2.14 -20.05 -15.37
N ARG A 222 2.98 -19.09 -15.80
CA ARG A 222 3.77 -19.20 -17.04
C ARG A 222 4.80 -20.31 -16.98
N ASN A 223 5.42 -20.55 -15.82
CA ASN A 223 6.49 -21.54 -15.68
C ASN A 223 6.25 -22.45 -14.48
N SER A 224 5.64 -23.61 -14.71
CA SER A 224 5.35 -24.61 -13.68
C SER A 224 6.58 -25.33 -13.12
N GLN A 225 7.76 -25.16 -13.74
CA GLN A 225 9.01 -25.75 -13.25
C GLN A 225 9.64 -24.93 -12.12
N THR A 226 9.46 -23.60 -12.14
CA THR A 226 10.03 -22.70 -11.13
C THR A 226 8.99 -22.12 -10.20
N ASN A 227 7.73 -21.98 -10.65
CA ASN A 227 6.67 -21.33 -9.91
C ASN A 227 5.50 -22.29 -9.70
N GLN A 228 4.89 -22.25 -8.51
CA GLN A 228 3.78 -23.16 -8.19
C GLN A 228 2.42 -22.68 -8.72
N GLY A 229 2.32 -21.43 -9.19
CA GLY A 229 1.07 -20.85 -9.69
C GLY A 229 0.02 -20.55 -8.62
N ASN A 230 0.47 -20.20 -7.42
CA ASN A 230 -0.40 -19.98 -6.27
C ASN A 230 -0.56 -18.50 -5.88
N GLY A 231 0.29 -17.60 -6.37
CA GLY A 231 0.33 -16.20 -5.91
C GLY A 231 -0.98 -15.44 -6.10
N LEU A 232 -1.46 -15.31 -7.34
CA LEU A 232 -2.72 -14.60 -7.63
C LEU A 232 -3.96 -15.36 -7.12
N PHE A 233 -3.96 -16.70 -7.19
CA PHE A 233 -5.02 -17.52 -6.60
C PHE A 233 -5.14 -17.25 -5.09
N GLY A 234 -4.05 -17.40 -4.33
CA GLY A 234 -4.03 -17.16 -2.89
C GLY A 234 -4.35 -15.73 -2.52
N SER A 235 -3.86 -14.75 -3.27
CA SER A 235 -4.18 -13.33 -3.06
C SER A 235 -5.68 -13.05 -3.25
N SER A 236 -6.28 -13.62 -4.31
CA SER A 236 -7.71 -13.48 -4.57
C SER A 236 -8.56 -14.18 -3.49
N ARG A 237 -8.11 -15.35 -3.01
CA ARG A 237 -8.74 -16.11 -1.94
C ARG A 237 -8.67 -15.39 -0.59
N ILE A 238 -7.54 -14.78 -0.26
CA ILE A 238 -7.35 -13.92 0.91
C ILE A 238 -8.35 -12.76 0.90
N ALA A 239 -8.46 -12.07 -0.23
CA ALA A 239 -9.40 -10.95 -0.39
C ALA A 239 -10.87 -11.43 -0.25
N GLU A 240 -11.25 -12.52 -0.89
CA GLU A 240 -12.59 -13.08 -0.81
C GLU A 240 -12.98 -13.48 0.62
N LEU A 241 -12.13 -14.29 1.27
CA LEU A 241 -12.40 -14.82 2.60
C LEU A 241 -12.47 -13.71 3.65
N SER A 242 -11.57 -12.72 3.57
CA SER A 242 -11.63 -11.55 4.46
C SER A 242 -12.87 -10.67 4.23
N GLY A 243 -13.62 -10.87 3.15
CA GLY A 243 -14.71 -9.97 2.77
C GLY A 243 -14.22 -8.65 2.18
N GLY A 244 -12.97 -8.65 1.71
CA GLY A 244 -12.40 -7.60 0.89
C GLY A 244 -12.78 -7.75 -0.59
N GLN A 245 -11.91 -7.24 -1.46
CA GLN A 245 -12.13 -7.18 -2.91
C GLN A 245 -10.84 -7.43 -3.65
N PHE A 246 -10.91 -8.16 -4.76
CA PHE A 246 -9.78 -8.40 -5.66
C PHE A 246 -10.13 -7.92 -7.06
N ARG A 247 -9.20 -7.25 -7.73
CA ARG A 247 -9.38 -6.73 -9.09
C ARG A 247 -8.14 -6.95 -9.91
N ILE A 248 -8.33 -7.43 -11.14
CA ILE A 248 -7.32 -7.47 -12.18
C ILE A 248 -7.80 -6.62 -13.35
N HIS A 249 -6.92 -5.79 -13.91
CA HIS A 249 -7.15 -5.15 -15.21
C HIS A 249 -5.92 -5.33 -16.10
N SER A 250 -6.08 -6.04 -17.22
CA SER A 250 -5.00 -6.32 -18.17
C SER A 250 -5.59 -6.66 -19.53
N GLY A 251 -4.99 -6.14 -20.60
CA GLY A 251 -5.54 -6.27 -21.95
C GLY A 251 -6.96 -5.71 -22.04
N TYR A 252 -7.83 -6.41 -22.75
CA TYR A 252 -9.24 -6.05 -22.94
C TYR A 252 -10.16 -6.56 -21.81
N ALA A 253 -9.63 -6.94 -20.65
CA ALA A 253 -10.44 -7.52 -19.58
C ALA A 253 -10.26 -6.81 -18.24
N THR A 254 -11.35 -6.79 -17.46
CA THR A 254 -11.33 -6.51 -16.02
C THR A 254 -12.01 -7.66 -15.31
N LEU A 255 -11.31 -8.27 -14.35
CA LEU A 255 -11.85 -9.21 -13.37
C LEU A 255 -12.06 -8.49 -12.04
N LYS A 256 -13.20 -8.71 -11.39
CA LYS A 256 -13.48 -8.27 -10.02
C LYS A 256 -14.05 -9.44 -9.23
N LEU A 257 -13.59 -9.61 -8.02
CA LEU A 257 -14.09 -10.58 -7.05
C LEU A 257 -14.42 -9.81 -5.78
N ASP A 258 -15.68 -9.87 -5.36
CA ASP A 258 -16.12 -9.34 -4.07
C ASP A 258 -17.18 -10.24 -3.44
N LYS A 259 -17.26 -10.27 -2.10
CA LYS A 259 -18.16 -11.15 -1.36
C LYS A 259 -19.65 -10.95 -1.69
N SER A 260 -20.04 -9.74 -2.10
CA SER A 260 -21.45 -9.39 -2.34
C SER A 260 -21.93 -9.75 -3.75
N LYS A 261 -21.03 -9.72 -4.75
CA LYS A 261 -21.37 -9.95 -6.17
C LYS A 261 -20.73 -11.20 -6.75
N GLY A 262 -19.80 -11.83 -6.02
CA GLY A 262 -19.01 -12.95 -6.50
C GLY A 262 -17.98 -12.53 -7.56
N LEU A 263 -17.57 -13.49 -8.39
CA LEU A 263 -16.67 -13.26 -9.51
C LEU A 263 -17.43 -12.60 -10.67
N HIS A 264 -16.90 -11.49 -11.16
CA HIS A 264 -17.41 -10.78 -12.33
C HIS A 264 -16.27 -10.41 -13.25
N ILE A 265 -16.36 -10.84 -14.52
CA ILE A 265 -15.38 -10.51 -15.56
C ILE A 265 -16.11 -9.76 -16.66
N ARG A 266 -15.50 -8.68 -17.15
CA ARG A 266 -16.03 -7.91 -18.26
C ARG A 266 -14.98 -7.63 -19.33
N LYS A 267 -15.47 -7.49 -20.55
CA LYS A 267 -14.69 -6.99 -21.69
C LYS A 267 -14.68 -5.46 -21.68
N ASN A 268 -13.51 -4.89 -21.88
CA ASN A 268 -13.30 -3.46 -22.06
C ASN A 268 -13.13 -3.12 -23.55
N THR A 269 -13.38 -1.87 -23.90
CA THR A 269 -13.21 -1.38 -25.29
C THR A 269 -11.78 -0.93 -25.56
N VAL A 270 -11.13 -0.34 -24.55
CA VAL A 270 -9.75 0.12 -24.59
C VAL A 270 -8.87 -0.89 -23.83
N PRO A 271 -7.79 -1.41 -24.44
CA PRO A 271 -6.91 -2.34 -23.75
C PRO A 271 -6.01 -1.60 -22.75
N PHE A 272 -5.73 -2.26 -21.63
CA PHE A 272 -4.67 -1.84 -20.73
C PHE A 272 -3.36 -2.56 -21.08
N LYS A 273 -2.32 -1.80 -21.46
CA LYS A 273 -0.98 -2.33 -21.71
C LYS A 273 -0.23 -2.49 -20.38
N GLY A 274 -0.24 -3.71 -19.84
CA GLY A 274 0.34 -4.05 -18.55
C GLY A 274 -0.65 -4.82 -17.67
N THR A 275 -0.40 -4.85 -16.37
CA THR A 275 -1.32 -5.41 -15.38
C THR A 275 -1.54 -4.43 -14.23
N LEU A 276 -2.79 -4.25 -13.84
CA LEU A 276 -3.17 -3.69 -12.55
C LEU A 276 -3.73 -4.82 -11.69
N ILE A 277 -3.19 -4.97 -10.48
CA ILE A 277 -3.77 -5.75 -9.39
C ILE A 277 -4.16 -4.78 -8.27
N ALA A 278 -5.42 -4.81 -7.85
CA ALA A 278 -5.87 -4.13 -6.65
C ALA A 278 -6.52 -5.16 -5.71
N CYS A 279 -5.96 -5.30 -4.51
CA CYS A 279 -6.35 -6.30 -3.53
C CYS A 279 -6.63 -5.60 -2.21
N SER A 280 -7.87 -5.67 -1.73
CA SER A 280 -8.23 -5.20 -0.40
C SER A 280 -8.53 -6.36 0.53
N ILE A 281 -8.02 -6.25 1.75
CA ILE A 281 -8.04 -7.30 2.77
C ILE A 281 -8.59 -6.69 4.05
N ASN A 282 -9.65 -7.28 4.57
CA ASN A 282 -10.18 -6.91 5.89
C ASN A 282 -9.45 -7.68 6.99
N CYS A 283 -8.80 -6.95 7.89
CA CYS A 283 -7.97 -7.51 8.96
C CYS A 283 -8.74 -7.65 10.29
N GLU A 284 -10.05 -7.46 10.30
CA GLU A 284 -10.90 -7.57 11.50
C GLU A 284 -10.91 -8.98 12.10
N ASP A 285 -11.01 -10.02 11.25
CA ASP A 285 -11.03 -11.41 11.69
C ASP A 285 -9.68 -12.12 11.43
N SER A 286 -8.96 -12.34 12.52
CA SER A 286 -7.70 -13.10 12.60
C SER A 286 -7.77 -14.52 12.02
N LYS A 287 -8.89 -15.23 12.17
CA LYS A 287 -8.99 -16.67 11.88
C LYS A 287 -9.19 -16.96 10.39
N ILE A 288 -9.62 -15.95 9.64
CA ILE A 288 -9.94 -16.07 8.22
C ILE A 288 -8.68 -16.16 7.37
N LEU A 289 -7.63 -15.40 7.73
CA LEU A 289 -6.41 -15.33 6.93
C LEU A 289 -5.53 -16.58 7.05
N GLU A 290 -5.58 -17.27 8.20
CA GLU A 290 -4.95 -18.59 8.35
C GLU A 290 -5.58 -19.67 7.45
N GLN A 291 -6.86 -19.54 7.11
CA GLN A 291 -7.58 -20.47 6.24
C GLN A 291 -7.40 -20.16 4.75
N ALA A 292 -6.95 -18.95 4.42
CA ALA A 292 -6.80 -18.51 3.05
C ALA A 292 -5.55 -19.08 2.36
N LEU A 293 -4.52 -19.40 3.13
CA LEU A 293 -3.29 -20.05 2.66
C LEU A 293 -3.41 -21.57 2.75
N TYR A 294 -4.41 -22.14 2.08
CA TYR A 294 -4.53 -23.59 1.90
C TYR A 294 -4.44 -23.91 0.41
N PHE A 295 -3.37 -24.59 0.01
CA PHE A 295 -3.12 -25.00 -1.37
C PHE A 295 -3.10 -26.51 -1.46
N ARG A 296 -3.85 -27.09 -2.40
CA ARG A 296 -3.94 -28.53 -2.67
C ARG A 296 -4.21 -29.37 -1.41
N GLY A 297 -5.07 -28.85 -0.53
CA GLY A 297 -5.43 -29.48 0.74
C GLY A 297 -4.37 -29.40 1.85
N LYS A 298 -3.26 -28.67 1.64
CA LYS A 298 -2.22 -28.44 2.65
C LYS A 298 -2.21 -26.98 3.09
N LYS A 299 -2.10 -26.76 4.41
CA LYS A 299 -1.86 -25.42 4.96
C LYS A 299 -0.47 -24.97 4.48
N TYR A 300 -0.41 -23.82 3.85
CA TYR A 300 0.82 -23.13 3.53
C TYR A 300 1.13 -22.16 4.66
N THR A 301 2.32 -22.32 5.22
CA THR A 301 2.85 -21.42 6.23
C THR A 301 4.05 -20.71 5.60
N PRO A 302 4.01 -19.38 5.45
CA PRO A 302 5.18 -18.62 5.01
C PRO A 302 6.39 -19.01 5.85
N SER A 303 7.52 -19.29 5.20
CA SER A 303 8.70 -19.85 5.87
C SER A 303 9.42 -18.85 6.78
N TYR A 304 9.33 -17.56 6.47
CA TYR A 304 9.97 -16.49 7.22
C TYR A 304 9.21 -15.18 7.03
N THR A 305 8.70 -14.62 8.11
CA THR A 305 7.82 -13.44 8.11
C THR A 305 8.51 -12.24 8.76
N TYR A 306 7.90 -11.06 8.63
CA TYR A 306 8.34 -9.85 9.32
C TYR A 306 8.54 -10.08 10.82
N TYR A 307 7.61 -10.74 11.50
CA TYR A 307 7.74 -10.94 12.94
C TYR A 307 8.80 -11.99 13.30
N ASP A 308 9.12 -12.92 12.41
CA ASP A 308 10.23 -13.87 12.63
C ASP A 308 11.57 -13.14 12.57
N ARG A 309 11.75 -12.21 11.61
CA ARG A 309 12.91 -11.29 11.59
C ARG A 309 13.07 -10.53 12.89
N ILE A 310 11.97 -9.99 13.40
CA ILE A 310 11.97 -9.23 14.64
C ILE A 310 12.33 -10.10 15.86
N ASP A 311 11.82 -11.33 15.92
CA ASP A 311 12.16 -12.24 17.02
C ASP A 311 13.65 -12.62 16.99
N ASP A 312 14.24 -12.78 15.79
CA ASP A 312 15.67 -13.07 15.61
C ASP A 312 16.58 -11.89 16.00
N GLU A 313 16.13 -10.64 15.76
CA GLU A 313 16.90 -9.43 16.10
C GLU A 313 16.94 -9.17 17.62
N GLU A 314 16.00 -9.71 18.39
CA GLU A 314 15.76 -9.52 19.84
C GLU A 314 15.48 -8.06 20.28
N THR A 315 16.04 -7.06 19.60
CA THR A 315 15.90 -5.64 19.86
C THR A 315 15.68 -4.88 18.55
N ILE A 316 14.63 -4.06 18.51
CA ILE A 316 14.37 -3.14 17.40
C ILE A 316 14.66 -1.71 17.82
N ASP A 317 15.40 -1.01 16.98
CA ASP A 317 15.66 0.43 17.12
C ASP A 317 14.61 1.28 16.38
N PHE A 318 13.95 2.15 17.12
CA PHE A 318 13.06 3.19 16.62
C PHE A 318 13.74 4.55 16.74
N VAL A 319 14.42 4.96 15.67
CA VAL A 319 15.07 6.28 15.59
C VAL A 319 14.02 7.34 15.28
N MET A 320 13.59 8.12 16.27
CA MET A 320 12.42 9.02 16.15
C MET A 320 12.54 10.05 15.04
N ARG A 321 13.74 10.53 14.73
CA ARG A 321 13.99 11.45 13.60
C ARG A 321 13.79 10.82 12.23
N ASN A 322 13.69 9.49 12.13
CA ASN A 322 13.37 8.77 10.90
C ASN A 322 11.86 8.46 10.80
N GLU A 323 11.16 8.41 11.94
CA GLU A 323 9.75 8.03 12.03
C GLU A 323 8.78 9.19 11.80
N THR A 324 9.13 10.43 12.19
CA THR A 324 8.28 11.61 11.93
C THR A 324 9.07 12.91 11.73
N PHE A 325 8.47 13.89 11.03
CA PHE A 325 9.02 15.25 10.88
C PHE A 325 8.56 16.22 11.96
N SER A 326 7.49 15.89 12.68
CA SER A 326 6.91 16.82 13.66
C SER A 326 6.40 16.07 14.88
N TYR A 327 6.91 16.50 16.03
CA TYR A 327 6.58 15.98 17.36
C TYR A 327 5.48 16.80 18.06
N GLY A 328 4.72 17.59 17.28
CA GLY A 328 3.81 18.61 17.80
C GLY A 328 2.40 18.12 18.11
N ASN A 329 1.92 17.05 17.49
CA ASN A 329 0.52 16.64 17.58
C ASN A 329 0.32 15.12 17.64
N ARG A 330 -0.91 14.71 18.02
CA ARG A 330 -1.30 13.30 18.15
C ARG A 330 -1.38 12.56 16.82
N GLU A 331 -1.73 13.23 15.72
CA GLU A 331 -1.89 12.56 14.42
C GLU A 331 -0.56 12.00 13.90
N ASN A 332 0.55 12.67 14.18
CA ASN A 332 1.89 12.18 13.85
C ASN A 332 2.40 11.11 14.84
N ALA A 333 1.89 11.09 16.07
CA ALA A 333 2.27 10.14 17.11
C ALA A 333 1.57 8.78 16.98
N LYS A 334 0.30 8.78 16.54
CA LYS A 334 -0.52 7.56 16.42
C LYS A 334 0.16 6.45 15.61
N PRO A 335 0.77 6.73 14.42
CA PRO A 335 1.41 5.67 13.64
C PRO A 335 2.58 5.02 14.36
N ILE A 336 3.39 5.84 15.04
CA ILE A 336 4.53 5.36 15.82
C ILE A 336 4.05 4.46 16.96
N ARG A 337 3.05 4.92 17.72
CA ARG A 337 2.46 4.12 18.81
C ARG A 337 1.94 2.78 18.28
N ASN A 338 1.16 2.80 17.21
CA ASN A 338 0.53 1.60 16.66
C ASN A 338 1.59 0.59 16.18
N ARG A 339 2.65 1.06 15.51
CA ARG A 339 3.75 0.20 15.04
C ARG A 339 4.46 -0.47 16.23
N ILE A 340 4.83 0.31 17.25
CA ILE A 340 5.44 -0.23 18.48
C ILE A 340 4.48 -1.20 19.18
N TYR A 341 3.19 -0.85 19.30
CA TYR A 341 2.17 -1.71 19.91
C TYR A 341 2.05 -3.05 19.18
N ASN A 342 1.94 -3.03 17.85
CA ASN A 342 1.82 -4.25 17.05
C ASN A 342 3.06 -5.14 17.17
N ILE A 343 4.26 -4.57 17.20
CA ILE A 343 5.50 -5.30 17.46
C ILE A 343 5.48 -5.94 18.85
N LEU A 344 5.24 -5.15 19.90
CA LEU A 344 5.26 -5.64 21.28
C LEU A 344 4.20 -6.71 21.54
N LYS A 345 3.03 -6.59 20.91
CA LYS A 345 1.94 -7.56 21.05
C LYS A 345 2.25 -8.92 20.40
N ASN A 346 3.03 -8.92 19.32
CA ASN A 346 3.23 -10.11 18.49
C ASN A 346 4.60 -10.77 18.64
N THR A 347 5.55 -10.11 19.30
CA THR A 347 6.94 -10.57 19.44
C THR A 347 7.39 -10.46 20.89
N ASN A 348 8.54 -11.05 21.23
CA ASN A 348 9.18 -10.83 22.53
C ASN A 348 10.27 -9.75 22.50
N ALA A 349 10.47 -9.09 21.35
CA ALA A 349 11.53 -8.12 21.15
C ALA A 349 11.48 -6.94 22.16
N LEU A 350 12.66 -6.43 22.48
CA LEU A 350 12.84 -5.15 23.14
C LEU A 350 12.72 -4.02 22.12
N VAL A 351 12.11 -2.91 22.50
CA VAL A 351 11.96 -1.72 21.65
C VAL A 351 12.81 -0.62 22.23
N ARG A 352 13.88 -0.25 21.52
CA ARG A 352 14.74 0.88 21.85
C ARG A 352 14.29 2.10 21.05
N VAL A 353 13.71 3.07 21.73
CA VAL A 353 13.29 4.35 21.14
C VAL A 353 14.41 5.36 21.30
N ASP A 354 15.09 5.65 20.18
CA ASP A 354 16.18 6.60 20.11
C ASP A 354 15.66 8.01 19.83
N MET A 355 15.90 8.90 20.80
CA MET A 355 15.50 10.30 20.81
C MET A 355 16.63 11.26 20.40
N GLN A 356 17.73 10.75 19.85
CA GLN A 356 18.82 11.58 19.36
C GLN A 356 18.31 12.65 18.38
N ASP A 357 18.78 13.88 18.56
CA ASP A 357 18.41 15.07 17.79
C ASP A 357 16.93 15.50 17.92
N VAL A 358 16.17 14.91 18.85
CA VAL A 358 14.83 15.39 19.20
C VAL A 358 14.95 16.44 20.29
N GLU A 359 14.85 17.72 19.89
CA GLU A 359 14.97 18.84 20.83
C GLU A 359 13.77 18.95 21.77
N ILE A 360 12.55 18.80 21.23
CA ILE A 360 11.30 18.95 21.97
C ILE A 360 10.19 18.09 21.39
N VAL A 361 9.31 17.62 22.27
CA VAL A 361 8.04 16.96 21.93
C VAL A 361 6.90 17.70 22.62
N SER A 362 5.70 17.71 22.04
CA SER A 362 4.53 18.23 22.77
C SER A 362 4.05 17.22 23.82
N SER A 363 3.38 17.68 24.87
CA SER A 363 2.75 16.78 25.85
C SER A 363 1.75 15.83 25.20
N SER A 364 1.07 16.28 24.14
CA SER A 364 0.13 15.45 23.39
C SER A 364 0.82 14.32 22.62
N PHE A 365 2.01 14.58 22.09
CA PHE A 365 2.84 13.57 21.42
C PHE A 365 3.38 12.56 22.44
N ALA A 366 3.91 13.03 23.58
CA ALA A 366 4.43 12.17 24.64
C ALA A 366 3.36 11.25 25.23
N ASP A 367 2.15 11.78 25.51
CA ASP A 367 0.98 10.99 25.93
C ASP A 367 0.57 9.98 24.87
N GLU A 368 0.51 10.37 23.59
CA GLU A 368 0.07 9.48 22.53
C GLU A 368 1.06 8.33 22.28
N VAL A 369 2.37 8.58 22.19
CA VAL A 369 3.36 7.53 21.92
C VAL A 369 3.65 6.69 23.16
N PHE A 370 3.93 7.31 24.31
CA PHE A 370 4.46 6.61 25.48
C PHE A 370 3.41 6.36 26.55
N GLY A 371 2.62 7.39 26.91
CA GLY A 371 1.61 7.28 27.95
C GLY A 371 0.54 6.23 27.62
N LYS A 372 -0.14 6.40 26.48
CA LYS A 372 -1.17 5.47 26.01
C LYS A 372 -0.60 4.09 25.71
N LEU A 373 0.58 4.00 25.09
CA LEU A 373 1.23 2.71 24.86
C LEU A 373 1.47 1.97 26.18
N SER A 374 1.98 2.68 27.21
CA SER A 374 2.22 2.11 28.52
C SER A 374 0.96 1.59 29.19
N SER A 375 -0.17 2.28 29.04
CA SER A 375 -1.48 1.81 29.51
C SER A 375 -1.94 0.58 28.71
N GLU A 376 -1.86 0.63 27.38
CA GLU A 376 -2.37 -0.42 26.49
C GLU A 376 -1.64 -1.77 26.60
N ILE A 377 -0.33 -1.79 26.90
CA ILE A 377 0.45 -3.03 27.07
C ILE A 377 0.66 -3.42 28.54
N GLY A 378 0.23 -2.56 29.47
CA GLY A 378 0.50 -2.63 30.89
C GLY A 378 1.84 -1.99 31.27
N HIS A 379 1.82 -1.18 32.34
CA HIS A 379 2.97 -0.37 32.78
C HIS A 379 4.24 -1.18 33.07
N ASP A 380 4.10 -2.38 33.63
CA ASP A 380 5.25 -3.24 33.95
C ASP A 380 5.88 -3.84 32.68
N ASN A 381 5.05 -4.26 31.72
CA ASN A 381 5.54 -4.72 30.42
C ASN A 381 6.22 -3.60 29.65
N PHE A 382 5.64 -2.39 29.66
CA PHE A 382 6.27 -1.21 29.06
C PHE A 382 7.64 -0.95 29.68
N SER A 383 7.73 -0.89 31.01
CA SER A 383 8.99 -0.64 31.72
C SER A 383 10.02 -1.73 31.47
N ARG A 384 9.61 -2.99 31.26
CA ARG A 384 10.51 -4.11 30.96
C ARG A 384 10.99 -4.13 29.52
N ARG A 385 10.14 -3.78 28.55
CA ARG A 385 10.39 -4.01 27.12
C ARG A 385 10.69 -2.77 26.29
N VAL A 386 10.33 -1.58 26.76
CA VAL A 386 10.60 -0.31 26.06
C VAL A 386 11.76 0.40 26.74
N ARG A 387 12.74 0.84 25.95
CA ARG A 387 13.92 1.60 26.40
C ARG A 387 13.98 2.91 25.66
N ILE A 388 13.89 4.03 26.37
CA ILE A 388 14.09 5.36 25.78
C ILE A 388 15.56 5.72 25.94
N VAL A 389 16.25 6.03 24.86
CA VAL A 389 17.69 6.36 24.86
C VAL A 389 17.95 7.71 24.22
N GLN A 390 19.09 8.32 24.56
CA GLN A 390 19.60 9.55 23.95
C GLN A 390 18.61 10.72 23.99
N SER A 391 17.70 10.74 24.96
CA SER A 391 16.79 11.86 25.21
C SER A 391 17.48 12.95 26.03
N ASN A 392 17.15 14.21 25.72
CA ASN A 392 17.50 15.32 26.59
C ASN A 392 16.58 15.36 27.84
N SER A 393 16.98 16.11 28.87
CA SER A 393 16.25 16.18 30.14
C SER A 393 14.82 16.69 30.00
N THR A 394 14.56 17.63 29.09
CA THR A 394 13.22 18.17 28.81
C THR A 394 12.31 17.10 28.22
N VAL A 395 12.76 16.40 27.18
CA VAL A 395 12.01 15.31 26.52
C VAL A 395 11.79 14.16 27.50
N ALA A 396 12.81 13.75 28.26
CA ALA A 396 12.69 12.72 29.28
C ALA A 396 11.64 13.07 30.34
N GLY A 397 11.64 14.32 30.83
CA GLY A 397 10.65 14.80 31.81
C GLY A 397 9.22 14.81 31.27
N LEU A 398 9.02 15.20 30.00
CA LEU A 398 7.71 15.17 29.35
C LEU A 398 7.18 13.74 29.17
N ILE A 399 8.05 12.81 28.78
CA ILE A 399 7.68 11.39 28.64
C ILE A 399 7.36 10.77 30.00
N ALA A 400 8.20 10.98 31.01
CA ALA A 400 7.97 10.47 32.36
C ALA A 400 6.62 10.96 32.92
N ARG A 401 6.35 12.26 32.81
CA ARG A 401 5.07 12.86 33.21
C ARG A 401 3.89 12.23 32.49
N ALA A 402 4.00 11.98 31.19
CA ALA A 402 2.93 11.37 30.41
C ALA A 402 2.61 9.92 30.86
N ILE A 403 3.64 9.14 31.21
CA ILE A 403 3.49 7.77 31.71
C ILE A 403 2.89 7.78 33.13
N GLU A 404 3.38 8.65 34.02
CA GLU A 404 2.88 8.79 35.40
C GLU A 404 1.40 9.19 35.44
N GLN A 405 1.00 10.15 34.60
CA GLN A 405 -0.39 10.59 34.49
C GLN A 405 -1.32 9.43 34.11
N ARG A 406 -0.91 8.58 33.17
CA ARG A 406 -1.67 7.38 32.76
C ARG A 406 -1.74 6.34 33.88
N LYS A 407 -0.61 6.08 34.55
CA LYS A 407 -0.57 5.15 35.67
C LYS A 407 -1.50 5.55 36.82
N ALA A 408 -1.58 6.85 37.13
CA ALA A 408 -2.50 7.37 38.13
C ALA A 408 -3.98 7.24 37.71
N LEU A 409 -4.29 7.51 36.43
CA LEU A 409 -5.65 7.36 35.89
C LEU A 409 -6.12 5.90 35.94
N ASP A 410 -5.29 4.97 35.45
CA ASP A 410 -5.62 3.54 35.39
C ASP A 410 -5.79 2.96 36.82
N SER A 411 -5.02 3.45 37.80
CA SER A 411 -5.15 3.06 39.21
C SER A 411 -6.48 3.55 39.82
N ASN A 412 -6.90 4.77 39.50
CA ASN A 412 -8.16 5.33 39.99
C ASN A 412 -9.37 4.63 39.36
N GLU A 413 -9.30 4.28 38.07
CA GLU A 413 -10.37 3.53 37.39
C GLU A 413 -10.51 2.11 37.95
N ALA A 414 -9.39 1.45 38.28
CA ALA A 414 -9.41 0.14 38.94
C ALA A 414 -10.05 0.20 40.33
N GLN A 415 -9.79 1.26 41.10
CA GLN A 415 -10.41 1.48 42.42
C GLN A 415 -11.90 1.85 42.34
N ALA A 416 -12.34 2.51 41.26
CA ALA A 416 -13.74 2.86 41.05
C ALA A 416 -14.59 1.68 40.54
N SER A 417 -13.94 0.67 39.96
CA SER A 417 -14.58 -0.54 39.39
C SER A 417 -14.59 -1.74 40.34
N SER A 418 -13.92 -1.62 41.49
CA SER A 418 -13.89 -2.57 42.61
C SER A 418 -14.85 -2.16 43.71
#